data_AF-A0A5B9Q6G5-F1
#
_entry.id   AF-A0A5B9Q6G5-F1
#
_cell.length_a   1.000
_cell.length_b   1.000
_cell.length_c   1.000
_cell.angle_alpha   90.00
_cell.angle_beta   90.00
_cell.angle_gamma   90.00
#
_symmetry.space_group_name_H-M   'P 1'
#
loop_
_entity.id
_entity.type
_entity.pdbx_description
1 polymer ?
#
loop_
_entity_poly.entity_id
_entity_poly.type
_entity_poly.pdbx_seq_one_letter_code
_entity_poly.pdbx_strand_id
1 'polypeptide(L)'
;MHVNNWKSAVIKSTPLASSYRSLLRWSTVAFVLFSPWTVTLDHGISALPILLLAIGFLLPMEVTAEVIEEPFGKEADDLPLDRICDTIAAFVEETLGSAT
;
A
#
# COMPACT_ATOMS: atom_id res chain seq x y z
N MET A 1 19.59 16.10 -20.44
CA MET A 1 19.04 16.69 -19.20
C MET A 1 19.06 15.63 -18.10
N HIS A 2 19.94 15.78 -17.11
CA HIS A 2 20.07 14.87 -15.97
C HIS A 2 19.04 15.32 -14.92
N VAL A 3 17.80 14.82 -15.02
CA VAL A 3 16.71 15.20 -14.11
C VAL A 3 16.89 14.48 -12.78
N ASN A 4 17.75 15.04 -11.92
CA ASN A 4 17.82 14.86 -10.46
C ASN A 4 17.03 13.66 -9.88
N ASN A 5 17.46 12.44 -10.22
CA ASN A 5 16.83 11.17 -9.86
C ASN A 5 16.82 10.91 -8.34
N TRP A 6 17.47 11.78 -7.57
CA TRP A 6 17.69 11.59 -6.14
C TRP A 6 16.42 11.84 -5.31
N LYS A 7 15.47 12.67 -5.76
CA LYS A 7 14.23 12.92 -4.98
C LYS A 7 13.26 11.73 -5.01
N SER A 8 13.11 11.04 -6.14
CA SER A 8 12.39 9.76 -6.18
C SER A 8 13.17 8.65 -5.50
N ALA A 9 14.51 8.70 -5.55
CA ALA A 9 15.35 7.82 -4.75
C ALA A 9 15.13 8.03 -3.24
N VAL A 10 14.88 9.25 -2.75
CA VAL A 10 14.57 9.50 -1.33
C VAL A 10 13.29 8.78 -0.90
N ILE A 11 12.21 8.86 -1.70
CA ILE A 11 10.93 8.20 -1.40
C ILE A 11 11.04 6.67 -1.58
N LYS A 12 11.82 6.19 -2.56
CA LYS A 12 12.19 4.77 -2.69
C LYS A 12 13.16 4.28 -1.61
N SER A 13 13.91 5.18 -0.96
CA SER A 13 14.96 4.85 0.03
C SER A 13 14.48 4.80 1.48
N THR A 14 13.21 5.12 1.73
CA THR A 14 12.50 4.74 2.96
C THR A 14 11.55 3.58 2.71
N PRO A 15 11.99 2.43 2.14
CA PRO A 15 11.12 1.26 2.11
C PRO A 15 10.92 0.84 3.56
N LEU A 16 9.66 0.64 3.96
CA LEU A 16 9.35 -0.06 5.20
C LEU A 16 10.20 -1.35 5.24
N ALA A 17 10.95 -1.53 6.32
CA ALA A 17 11.88 -2.65 6.44
C ALA A 17 11.13 -3.95 6.11
N SER A 18 11.72 -4.80 5.25
CA SER A 18 11.07 -6.05 4.82
C SER A 18 10.63 -6.93 6.01
N SER A 19 11.42 -6.90 7.10
CA SER A 19 11.07 -7.55 8.36
C SER A 19 9.81 -6.97 9.02
N TYR A 20 9.59 -5.66 8.93
CA TYR A 20 8.41 -4.98 9.46
C TYR A 20 7.15 -5.38 8.67
N ARG A 21 7.22 -5.42 7.32
CA ARG A 21 6.12 -5.93 6.48
C ARG A 21 5.76 -7.37 6.81
N SER A 22 6.78 -8.22 6.94
CA SER A 22 6.60 -9.62 7.32
C SER A 22 5.98 -9.74 8.72
N LEU A 23 6.41 -8.90 9.66
CA LEU A 23 5.87 -8.88 11.03
C LEU A 23 4.39 -8.49 11.04
N LEU A 24 3.99 -7.43 10.33
CA LEU A 24 2.58 -7.02 10.23
C LEU A 24 1.73 -8.19 9.70
N ARG A 25 2.12 -8.75 8.56
CA ARG A 25 1.38 -9.85 7.93
C ARG A 25 1.20 -11.05 8.87
N TRP A 26 2.29 -11.49 9.51
CA TRP A 26 2.23 -12.62 10.45
C TRP A 26 1.42 -12.29 11.71
N SER A 27 1.49 -11.05 12.21
CA SER A 27 0.70 -10.62 13.35
C SER A 27 -0.81 -10.56 13.04
N THR A 28 -1.18 -10.08 11.85
CA THR A 28 -2.56 -10.05 11.36
C THR A 28 -3.11 -11.48 11.20
N VAL A 29 -2.34 -12.38 10.59
CA VAL A 29 -2.72 -13.80 10.46
C VAL A 29 -2.88 -14.46 11.82
N ALA A 30 -1.94 -14.25 12.75
CA ALA A 30 -2.04 -14.77 14.11
C ALA A 30 -3.29 -14.24 14.82
N PHE A 31 -3.58 -12.94 14.72
CA PHE A 31 -4.77 -12.33 15.30
C PHE A 31 -6.06 -12.98 14.79
N VAL A 32 -6.21 -13.13 13.47
CA VAL A 32 -7.39 -13.77 12.86
C VAL A 32 -7.51 -15.24 13.27
N LEU A 33 -6.40 -15.97 13.44
CA LEU A 33 -6.40 -17.36 13.88
C LEU A 33 -6.83 -17.52 15.34
N PHE A 34 -6.41 -16.62 16.23
CA PHE A 34 -6.76 -16.68 17.66
C PHE A 34 -8.16 -16.11 17.95
N SER A 35 -8.64 -15.18 17.13
CA SER A 35 -9.92 -14.47 17.34
C SER A 35 -11.15 -15.38 17.57
N PRO A 36 -11.33 -16.51 16.84
CA PRO A 36 -12.45 -17.43 17.09
C PRO A 36 -12.43 -18.02 18.50
N TRP A 37 -11.25 -18.39 19.01
CA TRP A 37 -11.13 -18.89 20.38
C TRP A 37 -11.44 -17.80 21.40
N THR A 38 -10.88 -16.60 21.22
CA THR A 38 -11.09 -15.51 22.19
C THR A 38 -12.55 -15.10 22.29
N VAL A 39 -13.25 -15.02 21.15
CA VAL A 39 -14.65 -14.60 21.11
C VAL A 39 -15.60 -15.69 21.60
N THR A 40 -15.33 -16.96 21.27
CA THR A 40 -16.21 -18.06 21.67
C THR A 40 -16.08 -18.42 23.15
N LEU A 41 -14.93 -18.18 23.78
CA LEU A 41 -14.73 -18.39 25.21
C LEU A 41 -15.64 -17.47 26.05
N ASP A 42 -15.78 -16.21 25.67
CA ASP A 42 -16.52 -15.22 26.46
C ASP A 42 -18.00 -15.13 26.08
N HIS A 43 -18.33 -15.33 24.80
CA HIS A 43 -19.68 -15.02 24.27
C HIS A 43 -20.33 -16.22 23.55
N GLY A 44 -19.62 -17.35 23.42
CA GLY A 44 -20.12 -18.52 22.72
C GLY A 44 -20.36 -18.28 21.22
N ILE A 45 -21.22 -19.10 20.63
CA ILE A 45 -21.47 -19.13 19.17
C ILE A 45 -22.23 -17.88 18.69
N SER A 46 -22.94 -17.17 19.56
CA SER A 46 -23.74 -15.99 19.20
C SER A 46 -22.91 -14.81 18.69
N ALA A 47 -21.62 -14.74 19.03
CA ALA A 47 -20.71 -13.69 18.59
C ALA A 47 -20.03 -13.98 17.24
N LEU A 48 -20.21 -15.17 16.66
CA LEU A 48 -19.65 -15.53 15.35
C LEU A 48 -20.05 -14.58 14.20
N PRO A 49 -21.30 -14.11 14.06
CA PRO A 49 -21.66 -13.21 12.96
C PRO A 49 -20.90 -11.89 12.99
N ILE A 50 -20.70 -11.34 14.19
CA ILE A 50 -19.96 -10.10 14.41
C ILE A 50 -18.48 -10.33 14.14
N LEU A 51 -17.93 -11.45 14.57
CA LEU A 51 -16.55 -11.84 14.30
C LEU A 51 -16.29 -11.99 12.79
N LEU A 52 -17.18 -12.68 12.07
CA LEU A 52 -17.07 -12.85 10.62
C LEU A 52 -17.13 -11.52 9.89
N LEU A 53 -17.98 -10.58 10.35
CA LEU A 53 -18.04 -9.23 9.81
C LEU A 53 -16.73 -8.47 10.04
N ALA A 54 -16.15 -8.56 11.24
CA ALA A 54 -14.88 -7.91 11.58
C ALA A 54 -13.72 -8.46 10.74
N ILE A 55 -13.57 -9.78 10.64
CA ILE A 55 -12.56 -10.43 9.79
C ILE A 55 -12.79 -10.07 8.32
N GLY A 56 -14.04 -10.01 7.88
CA GLY A 56 -14.44 -9.64 6.52
C GLY A 56 -14.03 -8.23 6.13
N PHE A 57 -13.84 -7.32 7.09
CA PHE A 57 -13.27 -5.99 6.85
C PHE A 57 -11.75 -5.97 7.00
N LEU A 58 -11.23 -6.66 8.02
CA LEU A 58 -9.82 -6.60 8.40
C LEU A 58 -8.89 -7.22 7.34
N LEU A 59 -9.28 -8.35 6.74
CA LEU A 59 -8.46 -9.01 5.71
C LEU A 59 -8.32 -8.17 4.42
N PRO A 60 -9.41 -7.63 3.82
CA PRO A 60 -9.28 -6.74 2.67
C PRO A 60 -8.49 -5.46 2.96
N MET A 61 -8.58 -4.94 4.19
CA MET A 61 -7.78 -3.78 4.59
C MET A 61 -6.28 -4.09 4.61
N GLU A 62 -5.87 -5.25 5.13
CA GLU A 62 -4.47 -5.70 5.11
C GLU A 62 -3.94 -5.81 3.68
N VAL A 63 -4.71 -6.44 2.78
CA VAL A 63 -4.32 -6.59 1.37
C VAL A 63 -4.22 -5.22 0.68
N THR A 64 -5.18 -4.33 0.93
CA THR A 64 -5.12 -2.96 0.41
C THR A 64 -3.92 -2.20 0.94
N ALA A 65 -3.57 -2.38 2.21
CA ALA A 65 -2.39 -1.77 2.81
C ALA A 65 -1.10 -2.22 2.10
N GLU A 66 -0.97 -3.51 1.78
CA GLU A 66 0.18 -4.05 1.04
C GLU A 66 0.38 -3.36 -0.31
N VAL A 67 -0.69 -3.14 -1.07
CA VAL A 67 -0.66 -2.42 -2.36
C VAL A 67 -0.23 -0.96 -2.15
N ILE A 68 -0.82 -0.26 -1.18
CA ILE A 68 -0.50 1.16 -0.91
C ILE A 68 0.94 1.35 -0.44
N GLU A 69 1.54 0.36 0.21
CA GLU A 69 2.93 0.43 0.68
C GLU A 69 3.98 0.34 -0.44
N GLU A 70 3.63 -0.08 -1.66
CA GLU A 70 4.55 -0.10 -2.82
C GLU A 70 4.01 0.73 -4.02
N PRO A 71 3.79 2.04 -3.86
CA PRO A 71 3.05 2.85 -4.84
C PRO A 71 3.81 3.16 -6.15
N PHE A 72 5.06 2.70 -6.26
CA PHE A 72 5.95 2.93 -7.42
C PHE A 72 6.31 1.62 -8.15
N GLY A 73 5.49 0.58 -7.98
CA GLY A 73 5.63 -0.70 -8.66
C GLY A 73 5.24 -0.62 -10.14
N LYS A 74 4.71 -1.74 -10.66
CA LYS A 74 4.19 -1.88 -12.04
C LYS A 74 2.79 -2.50 -12.09
N GLU A 75 2.10 -2.55 -10.96
CA GLU A 75 0.73 -3.01 -10.82
C GLU A 75 -0.24 -1.96 -11.40
N ALA A 76 -1.49 -2.36 -11.63
CA ALA A 76 -2.49 -1.47 -12.23
C ALA A 76 -2.88 -0.29 -11.32
N ASP A 77 -2.76 -0.46 -10.00
CA ASP A 77 -3.11 0.53 -8.98
C ASP A 77 -1.92 1.42 -8.55
N ASP A 78 -0.76 1.24 -9.18
CA ASP A 78 0.43 2.06 -8.93
C ASP A 78 0.37 3.42 -9.61
N LEU A 79 1.24 4.35 -9.17
CA LEU A 79 1.32 5.66 -9.82
C LEU A 79 1.75 5.50 -11.29
N PRO A 80 1.04 6.14 -12.26
CA PRO A 80 1.39 6.09 -13.67
C PRO A 80 2.58 7.01 -13.98
N LEU A 81 3.77 6.60 -13.54
CA LEU A 81 5.01 7.39 -13.61
C LEU A 81 5.34 7.81 -15.05
N ASP A 82 5.15 6.92 -16.03
CA ASP A 82 5.43 7.23 -17.44
C ASP A 82 4.57 8.39 -17.94
N ARG A 83 3.26 8.36 -17.65
CA ARG A 83 2.34 9.44 -18.02
C ARG A 83 2.70 10.75 -17.32
N ILE A 84 3.10 10.68 -16.05
CA ILE A 84 3.54 11.86 -15.29
C ILE A 84 4.80 12.45 -15.93
N CYS A 85 5.77 11.62 -16.29
CA CYS A 85 7.00 12.04 -16.97
C CYS A 85 6.72 12.67 -18.33
N ASP A 86 5.86 12.07 -19.15
CA ASP A 86 5.48 12.60 -20.48
C ASP A 86 4.80 13.96 -20.35
N THR A 87 3.90 14.12 -19.38
CA THR A 87 3.20 15.39 -19.11
C THR A 87 4.19 16.49 -18.72
N ILE A 88 5.16 16.17 -17.85
CA ILE A 88 6.20 17.12 -17.44
C ILE A 88 7.10 17.49 -18.63
N ALA A 89 7.47 16.53 -19.47
CA ALA A 89 8.31 16.77 -20.64
C ALA A 89 7.62 17.74 -21.62
N ALA A 90 6.35 17.49 -21.94
CA ALA A 90 5.55 18.36 -22.79
C ALA A 90 5.44 19.79 -22.23
N PHE A 91 5.20 19.92 -20.92
CA PHE A 91 5.10 21.22 -20.26
C PHE A 91 6.42 22.02 -20.32
N VAL A 92 7.56 21.35 -20.18
CA VAL A 92 8.89 21.99 -20.30
C VAL A 92 9.15 22.43 -21.73
N GLU A 93 8.80 21.62 -22.73
CA GLU A 93 8.95 21.97 -24.15
C GLU A 93 8.07 23.17 -24.53
N GLU A 94 6.83 23.20 -24.07
CA GLU A 94 5.92 24.35 -24.25
C GLU A 94 6.48 25.62 -23.62
N THR A 95 6.95 25.54 -22.37
CA THR A 95 7.48 26.71 -21.66
C THR A 95 8.74 27.26 -22.33
N LEU A 96 9.65 26.39 -22.80
CA LEU A 96 10.89 26.80 -23.47
C LEU A 96 10.66 27.27 -24.92
N GLY A 97 9.70 26.69 -25.64
CA GLY A 97 9.31 27.11 -26.98
C GLY A 97 8.53 28.43 -27.01
N SER A 98 7.85 28.78 -25.91
CA SER A 98 7.14 30.07 -25.76
C SER A 98 8.05 31.26 -25.41
N ALA A 99 9.33 31.00 -25.10
CA ALA A 99 10.31 32.01 -24.70
C ALA A 99 11.19 32.54 -25.86
N THR A 100 10.88 32.18 -27.11
CA THR A 100 11.53 32.73 -28.32
C THR A 100 10.56 33.57 -29.14
#